data_AF-A0A2T0ZX05-F1
#
_entry.id   AF-A0A2T0ZX05-F1
#
_cell.length_a   1.000
_cell.length_b   1.000
_cell.length_c   1.000
_cell.angle_alpha   90.00
_cell.angle_beta   90.00
_cell.angle_gamma   90.00
#
_symmetry.space_group_name_H-M   'P 1'
#
loop_
_entity.id
_entity.type
_entity.pdbx_description
1 polymer ?
#
loop_
_entity_poly.entity_id
_entity_poly.type
_entity_poly.pdbx_seq_one_letter_code
_entity_poly.pdbx_strand_id
1 'polypeptide(L)'
;MIKESVTDTLRTVVEERDWAQFHTPENLAKSIAIEAGELLECYQWSADTDPERTRDELADVLTYCLLLADRLDLDANQIILEKLATTRAKYPVERARGRSTKYDQL
;
A
#
# COMPACT_ATOMS: atom_id res chain seq x y z
N MET A 1 -5.15 13.42 24.62
CA MET A 1 -4.84 13.90 23.25
C MET A 1 -5.10 12.75 22.30
N ILE A 2 -6.09 12.87 21.43
CA ILE A 2 -6.28 11.90 20.34
C ILE A 2 -5.10 12.13 19.40
N LYS A 3 -4.31 11.09 19.15
CA LYS A 3 -3.18 11.17 18.21
C LYS A 3 -3.78 11.19 16.82
N GLU A 4 -3.49 12.23 16.04
CA GLU A 4 -3.96 12.36 14.66
C GLU A 4 -3.48 11.16 13.83
N SER A 5 -4.37 10.59 13.02
CA SER A 5 -4.02 9.47 12.16
C SER A 5 -3.30 9.95 10.89
N VAL A 6 -2.50 9.10 10.26
CA VAL A 6 -1.85 9.43 8.98
C VAL A 6 -2.90 9.80 7.93
N THR A 7 -4.05 9.11 7.92
CA THR A 7 -5.16 9.42 7.00
C THR A 7 -5.74 10.81 7.24
N ASP A 8 -5.85 11.26 8.49
CA ASP A 8 -6.33 12.62 8.79
C ASP A 8 -5.36 13.68 8.27
N THR A 9 -4.06 13.49 8.51
CA THR A 9 -3.03 14.40 7.98
C THR A 9 -3.03 14.41 6.44
N LEU A 10 -3.23 13.26 5.79
CA LEU A 10 -3.36 13.19 4.32
C LEU A 10 -4.58 13.97 3.82
N ARG A 11 -5.73 13.86 4.51
CA ARG A 11 -6.92 14.65 4.17
C ARG A 11 -6.64 16.14 4.25
N THR A 12 -5.96 16.60 5.30
CA THR A 12 -5.55 18.01 5.42
C THR A 12 -4.65 18.45 4.28
N VAL A 13 -3.62 17.67 3.93
CA VAL A 13 -2.71 17.99 2.81
C VAL A 13 -3.47 18.10 1.48
N VAL A 14 -4.43 17.19 1.26
CA VAL A 14 -5.28 17.18 0.06
C VAL A 14 -6.23 18.38 0.02
N GLU A 15 -6.85 18.72 1.15
CA GLU A 15 -7.80 19.83 1.27
C GLU A 15 -7.11 21.19 1.07
N GLU A 16 -5.94 21.40 1.70
CA GLU A 16 -5.14 22.63 1.56
C GLU A 16 -4.78 22.96 0.11
N ARG A 17 -4.74 21.95 -0.76
CA ARG A 17 -4.34 22.06 -2.17
C ARG A 17 -5.51 21.90 -3.14
N ASP A 18 -6.73 21.73 -2.63
CA ASP A 18 -7.92 21.43 -3.43
C ASP A 18 -7.73 20.21 -4.36
N TRP A 19 -6.92 19.22 -3.92
CA TRP A 19 -6.56 18.06 -4.74
C TRP A 19 -7.64 16.98 -4.78
N ALA A 20 -8.64 17.06 -3.89
CA ALA A 20 -9.74 16.10 -3.82
C ALA A 20 -10.46 15.93 -5.18
N GLN A 21 -10.51 16.99 -6.00
CA GLN A 21 -11.10 16.97 -7.34
C GLN A 21 -10.38 16.02 -8.33
N PHE A 22 -9.08 15.77 -8.13
CA PHE A 22 -8.27 14.89 -8.97
C PHE A 22 -8.20 13.46 -8.44
N HIS A 23 -8.53 13.26 -7.15
CA HIS A 23 -8.48 11.99 -6.44
C HIS A 23 -9.73 11.13 -6.73
N THR A 24 -9.99 10.84 -8.00
CA THR A 24 -10.94 9.79 -8.39
C THR A 24 -10.35 8.41 -8.06
N PRO A 25 -11.18 7.38 -7.77
CA PRO A 25 -10.67 6.03 -7.53
C PRO A 25 -9.78 5.51 -8.68
N GLU A 26 -10.13 5.84 -9.92
CA GLU A 26 -9.34 5.49 -11.10
C GLU A 26 -7.97 6.17 -11.10
N ASN A 27 -7.90 7.47 -10.81
CA ASN A 27 -6.63 8.21 -10.79
C ASN A 27 -5.73 7.72 -9.66
N LEU A 28 -6.28 7.51 -8.47
CA LEU A 28 -5.52 6.98 -7.33
C LEU A 28 -4.98 5.57 -7.62
N ALA A 29 -5.76 4.71 -8.26
CA ALA A 29 -5.30 3.38 -8.68
C ALA A 29 -4.15 3.46 -9.70
N LYS A 30 -4.19 4.43 -10.63
CA LYS A 30 -3.08 4.70 -11.55
C LYS A 30 -1.84 5.19 -10.80
N SER A 31 -2.00 6.12 -9.86
CA SER A 31 -0.89 6.60 -9.02
C SER A 31 -0.22 5.45 -8.26
N ILE A 32 -0.98 4.56 -7.63
CA ILE A 32 -0.41 3.36 -6.97
C ILE A 32 0.47 2.55 -7.93
N ALA A 33 0.02 2.34 -9.17
CA ALA A 33 0.78 1.57 -10.16
C ALA A 33 2.04 2.32 -10.63
N ILE A 34 1.99 3.65 -10.72
CA ILE A 34 3.13 4.49 -11.09
C ILE A 34 4.20 4.42 -9.98
N GLU A 35 3.84 4.71 -8.73
CA GLU A 35 4.80 4.67 -7.61
C GLU A 35 5.33 3.27 -7.34
N ALA A 36 4.53 2.22 -7.59
CA ALA A 36 5.02 0.85 -7.52
C ALA A 36 6.07 0.56 -8.61
N GLY A 37 5.98 1.25 -9.75
CA GLY A 37 7.00 1.24 -10.80
C GLY A 37 8.28 1.95 -10.38
N GLU A 38 8.17 3.12 -9.72
CA GLU A 38 9.33 3.86 -9.19
C GLU A 38 10.04 3.07 -8.08
N LEU A 39 9.27 2.44 -7.19
CA LEU A 39 9.79 1.48 -6.20
C LEU A 39 10.49 0.30 -6.86
N LEU A 40 9.94 -0.24 -7.96
CA LEU A 40 10.58 -1.32 -8.71
C LEU A 40 11.88 -0.87 -9.37
N GLU A 41 11.94 0.38 -9.86
CA GLU A 41 13.13 0.97 -10.49
C GLU A 41 14.33 0.98 -9.53
N CYS A 42 14.08 1.19 -8.22
CA CYS A 42 15.11 1.12 -7.18
C CYS A 42 15.87 -0.23 -7.18
N TYR A 43 15.26 -1.29 -7.70
CA TYR A 43 15.82 -2.64 -7.76
C TYR A 43 16.08 -3.14 -9.20
N GLN A 44 15.92 -2.28 -10.22
CA GLN A 44 15.98 -2.71 -11.63
C GLN A 44 17.31 -3.36 -12.02
N TRP A 45 18.42 -2.85 -11.47
CA TRP A 45 19.79 -3.25 -11.88
C TRP A 45 20.58 -3.95 -10.77
N SER A 46 20.12 -3.89 -9.52
CA SER A 46 20.83 -4.44 -8.35
C SER A 46 19.88 -4.62 -7.16
N ALA A 47 20.22 -5.58 -6.29
CA ALA A 47 19.60 -5.69 -4.97
C ALA A 47 20.22 -4.75 -3.92
N ASP A 48 21.42 -4.23 -4.20
CA ASP A 48 22.08 -3.17 -3.44
C ASP A 48 21.56 -1.83 -3.96
N THR A 49 20.65 -1.23 -3.20
CA THR A 49 19.89 -0.03 -3.58
C THR A 49 20.11 1.09 -2.57
N ASP A 50 19.77 2.32 -2.95
CA ASP A 50 19.72 3.45 -2.04
C ASP A 50 18.54 3.27 -1.05
N PRO A 51 18.81 3.08 0.25
CA PRO A 51 17.75 2.87 1.24
C PRO A 51 16.84 4.10 1.41
N GLU A 52 17.35 5.32 1.17
CA GLU A 52 16.54 6.53 1.28
C GLU A 52 15.54 6.60 0.13
N ARG A 53 16.01 6.44 -1.12
CA ARG A 53 15.12 6.39 -2.29
C ARG A 53 14.06 5.30 -2.13
N THR A 54 14.46 4.08 -1.78
CA THR A 54 13.51 2.96 -1.58
C THR A 54 12.45 3.28 -0.52
N ARG A 55 12.85 3.94 0.56
CA ARG A 55 11.93 4.35 1.64
C ARG A 55 10.92 5.36 1.12
N ASP A 56 11.35 6.32 0.32
CA ASP A 56 10.49 7.37 -0.22
C ASP A 56 9.48 6.79 -1.22
N GLU A 57 9.92 5.98 -2.19
CA GLU A 57 8.99 5.36 -3.16
C GLU A 57 7.98 4.42 -2.47
N LEU A 58 8.42 3.69 -1.44
CA LEU A 58 7.52 2.87 -0.65
C LEU A 58 6.49 3.74 0.12
N ALA A 59 6.91 4.89 0.63
CA ALA A 59 6.01 5.83 1.30
C ALA A 59 4.96 6.39 0.31
N ASP A 60 5.33 6.63 -0.94
CA ASP A 60 4.40 7.11 -1.98
C ASP A 60 3.39 6.04 -2.38
N VAL A 61 3.81 4.78 -2.55
CA VAL A 61 2.90 3.63 -2.76
C VAL A 61 1.89 3.53 -1.61
N LEU A 62 2.36 3.62 -0.36
CA LEU A 62 1.48 3.54 0.82
C LEU A 62 0.54 4.74 0.91
N THR A 63 1.01 5.93 0.58
CA THR A 63 0.22 7.16 0.57
C THR A 63 -0.96 7.06 -0.38
N TYR A 64 -0.74 6.65 -1.63
CA TYR A 64 -1.83 6.49 -2.58
C TYR A 64 -2.76 5.32 -2.25
N CYS A 65 -2.23 4.24 -1.63
CA CYS A 65 -3.09 3.18 -1.08
C CYS A 65 -4.04 3.70 -0.01
N LEU A 66 -3.55 4.52 0.93
CA LEU A 66 -4.36 5.12 1.99
C LEU A 66 -5.37 6.11 1.43
N LEU A 67 -4.97 6.96 0.48
CA LEU A 67 -5.88 7.89 -0.20
C LEU A 67 -6.97 7.15 -0.97
N LEU A 68 -6.66 6.03 -1.62
CA LEU A 68 -7.66 5.21 -2.32
C LEU A 68 -8.62 4.54 -1.33
N ALA A 69 -8.11 3.98 -0.23
CA ALA A 69 -8.97 3.41 0.81
C ALA A 69 -9.91 4.47 1.38
N ASP A 70 -9.39 5.65 1.71
CA ASP A 70 -10.18 6.79 2.18
C ASP A 70 -11.26 7.21 1.17
N ARG A 71 -10.88 7.32 -0.11
CA ARG A 71 -11.79 7.70 -1.19
C ARG A 71 -12.93 6.70 -1.43
N LEU A 72 -12.69 5.42 -1.09
CA LEU A 72 -13.64 4.32 -1.16
C LEU A 72 -14.39 4.08 0.16
N ASP A 73 -14.17 4.93 1.18
CA ASP A 73 -14.76 4.81 2.52
C ASP A 73 -14.41 3.46 3.20
N LEU A 74 -13.14 3.06 3.07
CA LEU A 74 -12.60 1.82 3.63
C LEU A 74 -11.56 2.12 4.72
N ASP A 75 -11.67 1.41 5.86
CA ASP A 75 -10.60 1.36 6.84
C ASP A 75 -9.47 0.45 6.34
N ALA A 76 -8.33 1.04 6.00
CA ALA A 76 -7.17 0.33 5.47
C ALA A 76 -6.67 -0.78 6.42
N ASN A 77 -6.68 -0.56 7.73
CA ASN A 77 -6.23 -1.55 8.70
C ASN A 77 -7.20 -2.74 8.74
N GLN A 78 -8.50 -2.46 8.73
CA GLN A 78 -9.53 -3.48 8.74
C GLN A 78 -9.44 -4.39 7.50
N ILE A 79 -9.39 -3.83 6.30
CA ILE A 79 -9.33 -4.62 5.06
C ILE A 79 -8.05 -5.47 4.99
N ILE A 80 -6.93 -4.97 5.53
CA ILE A 80 -5.68 -5.74 5.64
C ILE A 80 -5.85 -6.90 6.62
N LEU A 81 -6.42 -6.67 7.81
CA LEU A 81 -6.63 -7.70 8.83
C LEU A 81 -7.56 -8.82 8.33
N GLU A 82 -8.65 -8.46 7.67
CA GLU A 82 -9.58 -9.41 7.03
C GLU A 82 -8.87 -10.24 5.95
N LYS A 83 -8.05 -9.59 5.11
CA LYS A 83 -7.26 -10.28 4.10
C LYS A 83 -6.24 -11.24 4.73
N LEU A 84 -5.56 -10.84 5.81
CA LEU A 84 -4.59 -11.68 6.51
C LEU A 84 -5.23 -12.91 7.17
N ALA A 85 -6.47 -12.80 7.66
CA ALA A 85 -7.22 -13.97 8.14
C ALA A 85 -7.45 -14.98 7.00
N THR A 86 -7.84 -14.50 5.82
CA THR A 86 -7.99 -15.33 4.62
C THR A 86 -6.65 -15.94 4.18
N THR A 87 -5.57 -15.16 4.20
CA THR A 87 -4.22 -15.65 3.86
C THR A 87 -3.78 -16.76 4.80
N ARG A 88 -4.00 -16.62 6.12
CA ARG A 88 -3.68 -17.66 7.11
C ARG A 88 -4.43 -18.97 6.86
N ALA A 89 -5.71 -18.88 6.48
CA ALA A 89 -6.49 -20.07 6.13
C ALA A 89 -5.98 -20.75 4.84
N LYS A 90 -5.52 -19.97 3.86
CA LYS A 90 -4.97 -20.50 2.59
C LYS A 90 -3.55 -21.06 2.72
N TYR A 91 -2.75 -20.50 3.64
CA TYR A 91 -1.34 -20.86 3.83
C TYR A 91 -1.08 -21.30 5.29
N PRO A 92 -1.54 -22.50 5.71
CA PRO A 92 -1.22 -23.02 7.04
C PRO A 92 0.30 -23.16 7.24
N VAL A 93 0.78 -22.88 8.46
CA VAL A 93 2.22 -22.84 8.79
C VAL A 93 2.89 -24.17 8.46
N GLU A 94 2.22 -25.29 8.73
CA GLU A 94 2.72 -26.65 8.54
C GLU A 94 3.00 -26.96 7.06
N ARG A 95 2.33 -26.28 6.14
CA ARG A 95 2.45 -26.52 4.68
C ARG A 95 3.25 -25.43 3.97
N ALA A 96 3.14 -24.18 4.42
CA ALA A 96 3.68 -23.01 3.72
C ALA A 96 5.05 -22.52 4.24
N ARG A 97 5.53 -22.99 5.40
CA ARG A 97 6.79 -22.49 5.98
C ARG A 97 7.98 -22.72 5.05
N GLY A 98 8.66 -21.64 4.67
CA GLY A 98 9.84 -21.67 3.80
C GLY A 98 9.53 -21.95 2.33
N ARG A 99 8.26 -21.91 1.91
CA ARG A 99 7.82 -22.17 0.53
C ARG A 99 7.07 -20.94 0.00
N SER A 100 7.43 -20.50 -1.20
CA SER A 100 6.69 -19.45 -1.95
C SER A 100 5.66 -20.05 -2.90
N THR A 101 5.46 -21.36 -2.86
CA THR A 101 4.50 -22.08 -3.69
C THR A 101 3.09 -21.59 -3.40
N LYS A 102 2.32 -21.35 -4.47
CA LYS A 102 0.94 -20.88 -4.36
C LYS A 102 0.07 -21.93 -3.64
N TYR A 103 -0.95 -21.48 -2.90
CA TYR A 103 -1.75 -22.36 -2.03
C TYR A 103 -2.43 -23.55 -2.72
N ASP A 104 -2.71 -23.46 -4.02
CA ASP A 104 -3.25 -24.53 -4.85
C ASP A 104 -2.23 -25.62 -5.20
N GLN A 105 -0.96 -25.41 -4.83
CA GLN A 105 0.19 -26.27 -5.08
C GLN A 105 0.97 -26.61 -3.78
N LEU A 106 0.39 -26.35 -2.60
CA LEU A 106 0.99 -26.60 -1.26
C LEU A 106 0.77 -28.03 -0.72
#